data_AF-A0A146K9G0-F1
#
_entry.id   AF-A0A146K9G0-F1
#
_cell.length_a   1.000
_cell.length_b   1.000
_cell.length_c   1.000
_cell.angle_alpha   90.00
_cell.angle_beta   90.00
_cell.angle_gamma   90.00
#
_symmetry.space_group_name_H-M   'P 1'
#
loop_
_entity.id
_entity.type
_entity.pdbx_description
1 polymer ?
#
loop_
_entity_poly.entity_id
_entity_poly.type
_entity_poly.pdbx_seq_one_letter_code
_entity_poly.pdbx_strand_id
1 'polypeptide(L)'
;LSLLDNIKEFNQTYKDNFMSLDLLVMFGSEIDGNISPWNSAWFGGFIDDDITLYDMTERFEYKQDLFGLKTLNEQSKVKFFNSKTKHADYVKAEKLIKTEVVPWLKD
;
A
#
# COMPACT_ATOMS: atom_id res chain seq x y z
N LEU A 1 15.00 12.74 -5.24
CA LEU A 1 14.11 12.57 -4.07
C LEU A 1 14.70 11.73 -2.93
N SER A 2 15.69 10.86 -3.16
CA SER A 2 16.32 10.02 -2.11
C SER A 2 16.85 10.76 -0.87
N LEU A 3 17.19 12.05 -0.98
CA LEU A 3 17.60 12.92 0.13
C LEU A 3 16.45 13.32 1.09
N LEU A 4 15.20 13.16 0.66
CA LEU A 4 13.99 13.44 1.44
C LEU A 4 13.33 12.17 1.97
N ASP A 5 13.77 11.01 1.50
CA ASP A 5 13.25 9.74 2.00
C ASP A 5 13.77 9.52 3.42
N ASN A 6 12.84 9.45 4.38
CA ASN A 6 13.11 9.13 5.78
C ASN A 6 13.54 7.65 5.98
N ILE A 7 14.25 7.06 5.01
CA ILE A 7 14.87 5.74 5.16
C ILE A 7 15.98 5.90 6.18
N LYS A 8 15.60 5.73 7.45
CA LYS A 8 16.53 5.39 8.52
C LYS A 8 17.09 4.00 8.20
N GLU A 9 18.30 3.74 8.68
CA GLU A 9 18.96 2.43 8.55
C GLU A 9 17.99 1.27 8.82
N PHE A 10 18.22 0.14 8.15
CA PHE A 10 17.41 -1.07 8.28
C PHE A 10 17.14 -1.42 9.76
N ASN A 11 15.85 -1.64 10.09
CA ASN A 11 15.43 -2.01 11.43
C ASN A 11 14.73 -3.38 11.42
N GLN A 12 15.43 -4.39 11.93
CA GLN A 12 14.95 -5.77 11.97
C GLN A 12 13.63 -5.91 12.73
N THR A 13 13.46 -5.21 13.86
CA THR A 13 12.23 -5.26 14.65
C THR A 13 11.03 -4.75 13.87
N TYR A 14 11.19 -3.71 13.06
CA TYR A 14 10.10 -3.19 12.23
C TYR A 14 9.71 -4.18 11.14
N LYS A 15 10.71 -4.81 10.50
CA LYS A 15 10.47 -5.87 9.52
C LYS A 15 9.73 -7.05 10.14
N ASP A 16 10.19 -7.55 11.29
CA ASP A 16 9.57 -8.70 11.96
C ASP A 16 8.12 -8.40 12.37
N ASN A 17 7.88 -7.21 12.93
CA ASN A 17 6.53 -6.78 13.32
C ASN A 17 5.60 -6.62 12.10
N PHE A 18 6.09 -6.09 10.98
CA PHE A 18 5.26 -5.96 9.79
C PHE A 18 4.97 -7.32 9.16
N MET A 19 5.95 -8.23 9.12
CA MET A 19 5.76 -9.59 8.62
C MET A 19 4.86 -10.45 9.50
N SER A 20 4.61 -10.05 10.75
CA SER A 20 3.67 -10.74 11.64
C SER A 20 2.21 -10.55 11.23
N LEU A 21 1.92 -9.70 10.25
CA LEU A 21 0.57 -9.56 9.69
C LEU A 21 0.10 -10.91 9.10
N ASP A 22 -1.13 -11.29 9.45
CA ASP A 22 -1.82 -12.39 8.79
C ASP A 22 -2.26 -12.00 7.37
N LEU A 23 -2.68 -10.75 7.21
CA LEU A 23 -3.16 -10.18 5.96
C LEU A 23 -2.94 -8.66 5.95
N LEU A 24 -2.46 -8.15 4.82
CA LEU A 24 -2.39 -6.73 4.50
C LEU A 24 -3.40 -6.44 3.38
N VAL A 25 -4.46 -5.71 3.70
CA VAL A 25 -5.48 -5.31 2.73
C VAL A 25 -5.32 -3.82 2.41
N MET A 26 -5.13 -3.49 1.13
CA MET A 26 -4.89 -2.13 0.68
C MET A 26 -5.95 -1.67 -0.31
N PHE A 27 -6.52 -0.51 -0.03
CA PHE A 27 -7.55 0.13 -0.85
C PHE A 27 -6.97 1.34 -1.56
N GLY A 28 -7.19 1.43 -2.86
CA GLY A 28 -6.74 2.56 -3.66
C GLY A 28 -7.76 2.88 -4.75
N SER A 29 -7.73 4.09 -5.28
CA SER A 29 -8.55 4.46 -6.42
C SER A 29 -7.85 5.45 -7.33
N GLU A 30 -7.79 5.14 -8.62
CA GLU A 30 -7.34 6.08 -9.65
C GLU A 30 -8.16 7.39 -9.67
N ILE A 31 -9.42 7.31 -9.23
CA ILE A 31 -10.32 8.46 -9.17
C ILE A 31 -10.37 9.11 -7.78
N ASP A 32 -9.49 8.74 -6.85
CA ASP A 32 -9.43 9.29 -5.49
C ASP A 32 -9.40 10.83 -5.53
N GLY A 33 -8.51 11.39 -6.37
CA GLY A 33 -8.46 12.83 -6.66
C GLY A 33 -7.83 13.71 -5.58
N ASN A 34 -7.39 13.14 -4.46
CA ASN A 34 -6.73 13.87 -3.37
C ASN A 34 -5.34 13.30 -3.03
N ILE A 35 -5.22 11.97 -2.94
CA ILE A 35 -3.94 11.28 -2.75
C ILE A 35 -3.16 11.30 -4.07
N SER A 36 -1.92 11.80 -4.04
CA SER A 36 -1.04 11.87 -5.21
C SER A 36 0.37 11.32 -4.91
N PRO A 37 0.85 10.33 -5.68
CA PRO A 37 0.10 9.56 -6.67
C PRO A 37 -0.94 8.65 -5.99
N TRP A 38 -2.03 8.33 -6.68
CA TRP A 38 -3.10 7.52 -6.12
C TRP A 38 -2.63 6.11 -5.69
N ASN A 39 -1.66 5.54 -6.40
CA ASN A 39 -1.11 4.21 -6.13
C ASN A 39 -0.14 4.19 -4.94
N SER A 40 0.13 5.34 -4.30
CA SER A 40 0.80 5.37 -2.99
C SER A 40 0.02 4.63 -1.91
N ALA A 41 -1.30 4.54 -2.05
CA ALA A 41 -2.16 3.70 -1.22
C ALA A 41 -1.82 2.19 -1.32
N TRP A 42 -1.09 1.79 -2.37
CA TRP A 42 -0.61 0.43 -2.64
C TRP A 42 0.93 0.34 -2.56
N PHE A 43 1.58 1.24 -1.82
CA PHE A 43 3.05 1.38 -1.75
C PHE A 43 3.75 1.68 -3.08
N GLY A 44 3.01 1.96 -4.15
CA GLY A 44 3.59 2.50 -5.39
C GLY A 44 4.03 3.95 -5.22
N GLY A 45 4.50 4.55 -6.31
CA GLY A 45 4.88 5.96 -6.28
C GLY A 45 5.52 6.47 -7.57
N PHE A 46 5.85 7.75 -7.53
CA PHE A 46 6.81 8.38 -8.44
C PHE A 46 8.22 8.03 -7.97
N ILE A 47 9.13 7.67 -8.88
CA ILE A 47 10.53 7.35 -8.56
C ILE A 47 11.46 8.34 -9.25
N ASP A 48 11.41 8.37 -10.58
CA ASP A 48 12.36 9.14 -11.39
C ASP A 48 11.83 10.53 -11.79
N ASP A 49 10.51 10.66 -11.93
CA ASP A 49 9.81 11.87 -12.32
C ASP A 49 8.41 11.93 -11.68
N ASP A 50 7.72 13.07 -11.81
CA ASP A 50 6.39 13.30 -11.20
C ASP A 50 5.21 12.83 -12.09
N ILE A 51 5.47 11.97 -13.08
CA ILE A 51 4.49 11.55 -14.10
C ILE A 51 4.35 10.03 -14.15
N THR A 52 5.47 9.32 -14.08
CA THR A 52 5.59 7.89 -14.27
C THR A 52 5.28 7.17 -12.97
N LEU A 53 4.17 6.43 -12.97
CA LEU A 53 3.77 5.61 -11.83
C LEU A 53 4.52 4.28 -11.85
N TYR A 54 5.17 3.99 -10.75
CA TYR A 54 5.79 2.70 -10.47
C TYR A 54 5.00 1.96 -9.40
N ASP A 55 4.79 0.66 -9.59
CA ASP A 55 4.20 -0.19 -8.57
C ASP A 55 5.20 -0.54 -7.46
N MET A 56 4.69 -1.02 -6.33
CA MET A 56 5.53 -1.33 -5.17
C MET A 56 6.68 -2.29 -5.52
N THR A 57 6.51 -3.17 -6.52
CA THR A 57 7.50 -4.19 -6.89
C THR A 57 8.77 -3.61 -7.51
N GLU A 58 8.66 -2.39 -8.06
CA GLU A 58 9.73 -1.70 -8.75
C GLU A 58 10.59 -0.86 -7.80
N ARG A 59 10.08 -0.59 -6.60
CA ARG A 59 10.74 0.22 -5.58
C ARG A 59 11.94 -0.50 -4.94
N PHE A 60 12.93 0.29 -4.55
CA PHE A 60 14.14 -0.20 -3.89
C PHE A 60 13.81 -0.95 -2.59
N GLU A 61 12.90 -0.40 -1.78
CA GLU A 61 12.52 -0.93 -0.48
C GLU A 61 11.85 -2.30 -0.58
N TYR A 62 11.07 -2.53 -1.65
CA TYR A 62 10.49 -3.84 -1.96
C TYR A 62 11.55 -4.80 -2.46
N LYS A 63 12.40 -4.38 -3.40
CA LYS A 63 13.48 -5.21 -3.98
C LYS A 63 14.45 -5.71 -2.91
N GLN A 64 14.77 -4.86 -1.93
CA GLN A 64 15.62 -5.21 -0.78
C GLN A 64 14.83 -5.80 0.40
N ASP A 65 13.51 -5.87 0.31
CA ASP A 65 12.61 -6.34 1.36
C ASP A 65 12.89 -5.69 2.74
N LEU A 66 13.08 -4.37 2.77
CA LEU A 66 13.59 -3.65 3.95
C LEU A 66 12.66 -3.74 5.17
N PHE A 67 11.36 -3.86 4.95
CA PHE A 67 10.36 -3.97 6.02
C PHE A 67 9.42 -5.17 5.84
N GLY A 68 9.74 -6.10 4.94
CA GLY A 68 8.98 -7.36 4.81
C GLY A 68 7.80 -7.33 3.83
N LEU A 69 7.59 -6.24 3.08
CA LEU A 69 6.50 -6.15 2.09
C LEU A 69 6.62 -7.18 0.96
N LYS A 70 7.84 -7.44 0.48
CA LYS A 70 8.06 -8.46 -0.55
C LYS A 70 7.77 -9.85 0.02
N THR A 71 8.24 -10.12 1.24
CA THR A 71 7.94 -11.39 1.94
C THR A 71 6.43 -11.61 2.09
N LEU A 72 5.67 -10.62 2.56
CA LEU A 72 4.20 -10.74 2.68
C LEU A 72 3.53 -10.94 1.31
N ASN A 73 3.98 -10.23 0.28
CA ASN A 73 3.39 -10.33 -1.06
C ASN A 73 3.62 -11.71 -1.67
N GLU A 74 4.84 -12.24 -1.59
CA GLU A 74 5.18 -13.58 -2.07
C GLU A 74 4.45 -14.69 -1.28
N GLN A 75 4.15 -14.46 -0.01
CA GLN A 75 3.29 -15.33 0.82
C GLN A 75 1.79 -15.19 0.51
N SER A 76 1.40 -14.40 -0.49
CA SER A 76 0.00 -14.14 -0.85
C SER A 76 -0.84 -13.48 0.26
N LYS A 77 -0.17 -12.82 1.22
CA LYS A 77 -0.78 -12.11 2.35
C LYS A 77 -1.14 -10.66 2.02
N VAL A 78 -0.85 -10.17 0.81
CA VAL A 78 -1.23 -8.83 0.38
C VAL A 78 -2.43 -8.90 -0.56
N LYS A 79 -3.45 -8.05 -0.34
CA LYS A 79 -4.65 -7.93 -1.19
C LYS A 79 -4.82 -6.47 -1.63
N PHE A 80 -5.10 -6.29 -2.92
CA PHE A 80 -5.29 -4.99 -3.55
C PHE A 80 -6.75 -4.84 -3.96
N PHE A 81 -7.38 -3.73 -3.56
CA PHE A 81 -8.76 -3.41 -3.91
C PHE A 81 -8.83 -2.05 -4.58
N ASN A 82 -9.25 -2.03 -5.84
CA ASN A 82 -9.62 -0.78 -6.51
C ASN A 82 -11.02 -0.40 -6.07
N SER A 83 -11.12 0.57 -5.17
CA SER A 83 -12.39 0.99 -4.57
C SER A 83 -13.28 1.76 -5.54
N LYS A 84 -12.75 2.24 -6.67
CA LYS A 84 -13.46 3.08 -7.65
C LYS A 84 -14.23 4.23 -6.98
N THR A 85 -13.61 4.86 -5.98
CA THR A 85 -14.23 5.83 -5.07
C THR A 85 -13.36 7.08 -4.96
N LYS A 86 -13.97 8.26 -5.06
CA LYS A 86 -13.28 9.53 -4.79
C LYS A 86 -12.94 9.64 -3.30
N HIS A 87 -11.89 10.36 -2.97
CA HIS A 87 -11.43 10.48 -1.58
C HIS A 87 -12.53 10.96 -0.63
N ALA A 88 -13.23 12.02 -1.05
CA ALA A 88 -14.31 12.63 -0.28
C ALA A 88 -15.55 11.73 -0.12
N ASP A 89 -15.67 10.65 -0.90
CA ASP A 89 -16.82 9.74 -0.88
C ASP A 89 -16.60 8.54 0.04
N TYR A 90 -15.37 8.24 0.48
CA TYR A 90 -15.09 7.14 1.42
C TYR A 90 -15.90 7.27 2.72
N VAL A 91 -16.13 8.48 3.20
CA VAL A 91 -16.93 8.74 4.41
C VAL A 91 -18.40 8.30 4.30
N LYS A 92 -18.89 8.05 3.08
CA LYS A 92 -20.25 7.58 2.79
C LYS A 92 -20.26 6.22 2.09
N ALA A 93 -19.11 5.55 1.97
CA ALA A 93 -18.95 4.33 1.19
C ALA A 93 -19.36 3.06 1.97
N GLU A 94 -20.52 3.07 2.62
CA GLU A 94 -20.99 1.95 3.46
C GLU A 94 -21.05 0.64 2.66
N LYS A 95 -21.55 0.70 1.41
CA LYS A 95 -21.60 -0.46 0.53
C LYS A 95 -20.21 -1.04 0.26
N LEU A 96 -19.25 -0.19 -0.06
CA LEU A 96 -17.85 -0.59 -0.30
C LEU A 96 -17.26 -1.24 0.96
N ILE A 97 -17.45 -0.63 2.13
CA ILE A 97 -16.95 -1.17 3.40
C ILE A 97 -17.55 -2.57 3.65
N LYS A 98 -18.87 -2.72 3.48
CA LYS A 98 -19.56 -4.00 3.69
C LYS A 98 -19.12 -5.08 2.70
N THR A 99 -18.86 -4.74 1.43
CA THR A 99 -18.51 -5.75 0.41
C THR A 99 -17.03 -6.04 0.35
N GLU A 100 -16.17 -5.05 0.55
CA GLU A 100 -14.73 -5.18 0.32
C GLU A 100 -13.88 -5.17 1.58
N VAL A 101 -14.35 -4.61 2.71
CA VAL A 101 -13.58 -4.54 3.97
C VAL A 101 -14.03 -5.61 4.97
N VAL A 102 -15.33 -5.67 5.25
CA VAL A 102 -15.92 -6.57 6.26
C VAL A 102 -15.51 -8.04 6.09
N PRO A 103 -15.44 -8.63 4.88
CA PRO A 103 -15.02 -10.03 4.71
C PRO A 103 -13.62 -10.35 5.21
N TRP A 104 -12.76 -9.34 5.41
CA TRP A 104 -11.39 -9.50 5.89
C TRP A 104 -11.21 -9.16 7.37
N LEU A 105 -12.25 -8.63 8.03
CA LEU A 105 -12.24 -8.41 9.45
C LEU A 105 -12.45 -9.76 10.13
N LYS A 106 -11.52 -10.14 11.02
CA LYS A 106 -11.71 -11.28 11.90
C LYS A 106 -12.79 -10.95 12.94
N ASP A 107 -13.55 -11.96 13.33
CA ASP A 107 -14.40 -11.90 14.53
C ASP A 107 -13.56 -11.70 15.81
#